data_AF-A0A1B0B9K5-F1
#
_entry.id   AF-A0A1B0B9K5-F1
#
_cell.length_a   1.000
_cell.length_b   1.000
_cell.length_c   1.000
_cell.angle_alpha   90.00
_cell.angle_beta   90.00
_cell.angle_gamma   90.00
#
_symmetry.space_group_name_H-M   'P 1'
#
loop_
_entity.id
_entity.type
_entity.pdbx_description
1 polymer ?
#
loop_
_entity_poly.entity_id
_entity_poly.type
_entity_poly.pdbx_seq_one_letter_code
_entity_poly.pdbx_strand_id
1 'polypeptide(L)'
;MINSAQWNGEYAPCGYSQYKHTSERYYIGLEDTDRVKRGFQALLRSFLENLQKNLSTSMLLNVAVNTTDVIEIENRHHKLTDLSSFFQYSSEQAALLADKIESCFEITKNESESYLRKWEEIRSSQPSISAEVKALIDEYLIEMQSFHTIFSEIIDDFLEYIAHELRSVRDIFIEYADILTDSYRRFKATNLCYNFYMDFLQQWSAIIFKCKTATDLNTAYDVYTISETTSRHVMKQLEFRMQRLYNCLASRDYRIRCQFLRNPERDFSKLFLKLDELQQYFDIKIKRGRVNSNRKRRSDFSEDHKSMELKLKIPLNRDYTSTAGNENKCIPIDFPYKYMSTNLKKCFDILLWEDK
;
A
#
# COMPACT_ATOMS: atom_id res chain seq x y z
N MET A 1 50.78 47.31 -34.56
CA MET A 1 50.48 47.59 -33.13
C MET A 1 48.95 47.62 -33.04
N ILE A 2 48.25 46.52 -32.70
CA ILE A 2 47.98 46.00 -31.32
C ILE A 2 47.36 47.13 -30.48
N ASN A 3 46.09 47.14 -30.03
CA ASN A 3 45.26 46.17 -29.30
C ASN A 3 43.76 46.39 -29.65
N SER A 4 42.92 45.38 -29.92
CA SER A 4 42.29 44.41 -29.00
C SER A 4 41.41 45.04 -27.89
N ALA A 5 40.09 44.97 -28.08
CA ALA A 5 39.10 45.04 -27.00
C ALA A 5 38.07 43.94 -27.25
N GLN A 6 38.14 42.92 -26.41
CA GLN A 6 37.34 41.70 -26.41
C GLN A 6 35.85 41.99 -26.25
N TRP A 7 35.06 41.49 -27.19
CA TRP A 7 33.64 41.22 -26.97
C TRP A 7 33.52 39.90 -26.19
N ASN A 8 33.57 39.98 -24.86
CA ASN A 8 33.12 38.88 -24.00
C ASN A 8 31.62 39.02 -23.80
N GLY A 9 30.85 38.59 -24.79
CA GLY A 9 29.45 38.24 -24.57
C GLY A 9 29.42 36.92 -23.79
N GLU A 10 29.26 36.99 -22.47
CA GLU A 10 28.91 35.83 -21.65
C GLU A 10 27.54 35.32 -22.10
N TYR A 11 27.55 34.37 -23.04
CA TYR A 11 26.48 33.42 -23.21
C TYR A 11 26.41 32.62 -21.91
N ALA A 12 25.51 33.01 -21.00
CA ALA A 12 25.07 32.11 -19.95
C ALA A 12 24.59 30.83 -20.65
N PRO A 13 25.25 29.67 -20.45
CA PRO A 13 24.75 28.43 -21.01
C PRO A 13 23.33 28.26 -20.48
N CYS A 14 22.42 27.82 -21.34
CA CYS A 14 21.09 27.37 -20.93
C CYS A 14 21.29 26.14 -20.03
N GLY A 15 21.65 26.41 -18.77
CA GLY A 15 21.88 25.40 -17.77
C GLY A 15 20.55 24.71 -17.53
N TYR A 16 20.52 23.40 -17.80
CA TYR A 16 19.63 22.52 -17.06
C TYR A 16 19.74 22.92 -15.59
N SER A 17 18.67 23.44 -15.01
CA SER A 17 18.68 23.84 -13.63
C SER A 17 19.06 22.61 -12.81
N GLN A 18 20.07 22.74 -11.94
CA GLN A 18 20.52 21.69 -11.01
C GLN A 18 19.45 21.32 -9.96
N TYR A 19 18.23 21.86 -10.08
CA TYR A 19 17.16 21.59 -9.16
C TYR A 19 16.49 20.25 -9.52
N LYS A 20 17.04 19.17 -8.96
CA LYS A 20 16.22 18.00 -8.64
C LYS A 20 15.23 18.49 -7.59
N HIS A 21 14.00 18.80 -8.02
CA HIS A 21 13.02 19.43 -7.16
C HIS A 21 12.30 18.41 -6.29
N THR A 22 12.26 17.13 -6.70
CA THR A 22 11.86 16.02 -5.81
C THR A 22 13.01 15.68 -4.88
N SER A 23 12.74 15.58 -3.57
CA SER A 23 13.77 15.20 -2.62
C SER A 23 14.27 13.77 -2.83
N GLU A 24 15.50 13.51 -2.38
CA GLU A 24 16.06 12.15 -2.34
C GLU A 24 15.25 11.23 -1.41
N ARG A 25 14.65 11.78 -0.35
CA ARG A 25 13.83 11.05 0.62
C ARG A 25 12.65 10.34 -0.04
N TYR A 26 12.06 10.94 -1.07
CA TYR A 26 11.01 10.30 -1.88
C TYR A 26 11.49 9.00 -2.52
N TYR A 27 12.64 9.05 -3.19
CA TYR A 27 13.20 7.89 -3.90
C TYR A 27 13.63 6.79 -2.92
N ILE A 28 14.27 7.17 -1.82
CA ILE A 28 14.67 6.24 -0.74
C ILE A 28 13.42 5.59 -0.12
N GLY A 29 12.36 6.37 0.14
CA GLY A 29 11.12 5.86 0.71
C GLY A 29 10.48 4.78 -0.16
N LEU A 30 10.44 5.00 -1.48
CA LEU A 30 9.89 4.01 -2.41
C LEU A 30 10.73 2.74 -2.50
N GLU A 31 12.07 2.87 -2.53
CA GLU A 31 12.97 1.73 -2.58
C GLU A 31 12.91 0.89 -1.30
N ASP A 32 12.90 1.55 -0.13
CA ASP A 32 12.81 0.88 1.16
C ASP A 32 11.46 0.14 1.30
N THR A 33 10.36 0.78 0.91
CA THR A 33 9.03 0.17 0.94
C THR A 33 8.94 -1.03 0.00
N ASP A 34 9.45 -0.92 -1.22
CA ASP A 34 9.46 -2.03 -2.18
C ASP A 34 10.35 -3.19 -1.71
N ARG A 35 11.47 -2.90 -1.03
CA ARG A 35 12.32 -3.92 -0.40
C ARG A 35 11.57 -4.68 0.69
N VAL A 36 10.90 -3.98 1.61
CA VAL A 36 10.12 -4.60 2.68
C VAL A 36 8.95 -5.41 2.10
N LYS A 37 8.23 -4.87 1.11
CA LYS A 37 7.15 -5.57 0.39
C LYS A 37 7.64 -6.88 -0.21
N ARG A 38 8.75 -6.85 -0.96
CA ARG A 38 9.35 -8.05 -1.57
C ARG A 38 9.79 -9.05 -0.52
N GLY A 39 10.38 -8.58 0.59
CA GLY A 39 10.76 -9.42 1.73
C GLY A 39 9.55 -10.14 2.33
N PHE A 40 8.46 -9.41 2.58
CA PHE A 40 7.23 -9.98 3.12
C PHE A 40 6.58 -10.98 2.14
N GLN A 41 6.51 -10.65 0.85
CA GLN A 41 6.03 -11.58 -0.18
C GLN A 41 6.85 -12.87 -0.25
N ALA A 42 8.18 -12.76 -0.15
CA ALA A 42 9.09 -13.91 -0.14
C ALA A 42 8.89 -14.77 1.13
N LEU A 43 8.72 -14.15 2.30
CA LEU A 43 8.41 -14.84 3.55
C LEU A 43 7.13 -15.67 3.43
N LEU A 44 6.05 -15.06 2.92
CA LEU A 44 4.75 -15.72 2.74
C LEU A 44 4.81 -16.84 1.70
N ARG A 45 5.54 -16.65 0.59
CA ARG A 45 5.74 -17.71 -0.43
C ARG A 45 6.54 -18.88 0.14
N SER A 46 7.63 -18.59 0.86
CA SER A 46 8.47 -19.60 1.52
C SER A 46 7.64 -20.46 2.47
N PHE A 47 6.69 -19.86 3.21
CA PHE A 47 5.78 -20.59 4.06
C PHE A 47 4.88 -21.57 3.32
N LEU A 48 4.26 -21.15 2.22
CA LEU A 48 3.43 -22.07 1.42
C LEU A 48 4.25 -23.25 0.88
N GLU A 49 5.46 -22.98 0.38
CA GLU A 49 6.36 -24.01 -0.11
C GLU A 49 6.80 -24.96 1.01
N ASN A 50 7.10 -24.45 2.20
CA ASN A 50 7.54 -25.23 3.34
C ASN A 50 6.39 -25.98 4.03
N LEU A 51 5.17 -25.41 4.10
CA LEU A 51 3.98 -26.12 4.56
C LEU A 51 3.71 -27.36 3.71
N GLN A 52 3.94 -27.26 2.39
CA GLN A 52 3.78 -28.39 1.47
C GLN A 52 4.89 -29.44 1.59
N LYS A 53 6.11 -29.04 1.96
CA LYS A 53 7.29 -29.93 2.04
C LYS A 53 7.56 -30.53 3.42
N ASN A 54 7.30 -29.80 4.52
CA ASN A 54 7.83 -30.12 5.85
C ASN A 54 6.81 -30.73 6.82
N LEU A 55 5.51 -30.56 6.54
CA LEU A 55 4.43 -31.12 7.34
C LEU A 55 3.76 -32.34 6.68
N SER A 56 4.07 -32.62 5.41
CA SER A 56 3.64 -33.86 4.75
C SER A 56 4.30 -35.05 5.45
N THR A 57 3.54 -35.70 6.33
CA THR A 57 3.86 -36.95 7.03
C THR A 57 4.21 -38.11 6.09
N SER A 58 4.02 -37.96 4.77
CA SER A 58 4.26 -39.04 3.79
C SER A 58 5.73 -39.40 3.55
N MET A 59 6.71 -38.54 3.88
CA MET A 59 8.14 -38.92 3.83
C MET A 59 8.66 -39.55 5.12
N LEU A 60 7.99 -39.33 6.26
CA LEU A 60 8.40 -39.90 7.57
C LEU A 60 7.73 -41.25 7.87
N LEU A 61 6.65 -41.61 7.18
CA LEU A 61 6.03 -42.93 7.31
C LEU A 61 6.79 -44.07 6.61
N ASN A 62 7.84 -43.77 5.82
CA ASN A 62 8.57 -44.78 5.03
C ASN A 62 10.08 -44.87 5.28
N VAL A 63 10.68 -44.08 6.17
CA VAL A 63 12.09 -44.29 6.57
C VAL A 63 12.12 -44.99 7.92
N ALA A 64 12.05 -46.31 7.78
CA ALA A 64 12.47 -47.32 8.72
C ALA A 64 13.60 -46.89 9.68
N VAL A 65 13.36 -47.16 10.97
CA VAL A 65 14.23 -47.95 11.86
C VAL A 65 15.54 -47.28 12.33
N ASN A 66 15.60 -47.05 13.65
CA ASN A 66 16.80 -46.90 14.49
C ASN A 66 17.52 -45.53 14.51
N THR A 67 16.80 -44.45 14.77
CA THR A 67 17.41 -43.26 15.41
C THR A 67 16.62 -42.89 16.65
N THR A 68 17.30 -42.74 17.77
CA THR A 68 16.78 -42.48 19.13
C THR A 68 15.51 -41.60 19.15
N ASP A 69 14.38 -42.20 19.51
CA ASP A 69 13.03 -41.58 19.60
C ASP A 69 13.00 -40.19 20.25
N VAL A 70 13.90 -39.91 21.19
CA VAL A 70 14.01 -38.62 21.90
C VAL A 70 14.41 -37.48 20.97
N ILE A 71 15.39 -37.69 20.08
CA ILE A 71 15.86 -36.67 19.12
C ILE A 71 14.75 -36.35 18.10
N GLU A 72 13.95 -37.36 17.73
CA GLU A 72 12.83 -37.18 16.81
C GLU A 72 11.66 -36.41 17.45
N ILE A 73 11.35 -36.69 18.72
CA ILE A 73 10.35 -35.95 19.50
C ILE A 73 10.78 -34.48 19.70
N GLU A 74 12.04 -34.23 20.07
CA GLU A 74 12.59 -32.89 20.26
C GLU A 74 12.57 -32.08 18.95
N ASN A 75 12.90 -32.71 17.82
CA ASN A 75 12.81 -32.07 16.50
C ASN A 75 11.35 -31.75 16.11
N ARG A 76 10.40 -32.66 16.38
CA ARG A 76 8.97 -32.40 16.15
C ARG A 76 8.43 -31.30 17.05
N HIS A 77 8.92 -31.23 18.27
CA HIS A 77 8.61 -30.19 19.24
C HIS A 77 9.08 -28.82 18.75
N HIS A 78 10.33 -28.71 18.28
CA HIS A 78 10.85 -27.48 17.68
C HIS A 78 10.05 -27.02 16.48
N LYS A 79 9.63 -27.94 15.59
CA LYS A 79 8.78 -27.58 14.44
C LYS A 79 7.43 -26.95 14.84
N LEU A 80 6.84 -27.37 15.97
CA LEU A 80 5.61 -26.76 16.47
C LEU A 80 5.85 -25.33 16.98
N THR A 81 6.95 -25.11 17.70
CA THR A 81 7.31 -23.76 18.17
C THR A 81 7.68 -22.84 17.01
N ASP A 82 8.33 -23.37 15.98
CA ASP A 82 8.70 -22.62 14.77
C ASP A 82 7.46 -22.11 14.02
N LEU A 83 6.37 -22.89 14.00
CA LEU A 83 5.14 -22.49 13.35
C LEU A 83 4.49 -21.27 14.03
N SER A 84 4.37 -21.28 15.35
CA SER A 84 3.87 -20.11 16.11
C SER A 84 4.77 -18.89 15.88
N SER A 85 6.10 -19.10 15.98
CA SER A 85 7.10 -18.06 15.76
C SER A 85 7.04 -17.47 14.36
N PHE A 86 6.76 -18.30 13.34
CA PHE A 86 6.56 -17.85 11.97
C PHE A 86 5.36 -16.90 11.83
N PHE A 87 4.20 -17.25 12.41
CA PHE A 87 3.01 -16.40 12.34
C PHE A 87 3.21 -15.09 13.10
N GLN A 88 3.84 -15.16 14.27
CA GLN A 88 4.22 -13.97 15.04
C GLN A 88 5.13 -13.06 14.21
N TYR A 89 6.25 -13.58 13.69
CA TYR A 89 7.18 -12.82 12.87
C TYR A 89 6.53 -12.26 11.59
N SER A 90 5.67 -13.04 10.94
CA SER A 90 4.93 -12.58 9.76
C SER A 90 3.97 -11.44 10.09
N SER A 91 3.38 -11.43 11.29
CA SER A 91 2.54 -10.32 11.75
C SER A 91 3.34 -9.03 11.94
N GLU A 92 4.56 -9.13 12.49
CA GLU A 92 5.48 -8.01 12.64
C GLU A 92 5.92 -7.45 11.28
N GLN A 93 6.21 -8.32 10.31
CA GLN A 93 6.53 -7.91 8.95
C GLN A 93 5.34 -7.23 8.24
N ALA A 94 4.11 -7.69 8.48
CA ALA A 94 2.90 -7.03 7.97
C ALA A 94 2.73 -5.62 8.54
N ALA A 95 2.96 -5.45 9.85
CA ALA A 95 2.93 -4.15 10.51
C ALA A 95 4.01 -3.21 9.96
N LEU A 96 5.25 -3.70 9.87
CA LEU A 96 6.37 -2.94 9.31
C LEU A 96 6.08 -2.49 7.87
N LEU A 97 5.50 -3.36 7.05
CA LEU A 97 5.12 -2.99 5.69
C LEU A 97 4.05 -1.88 5.69
N ALA A 98 3.04 -1.96 6.55
CA ALA A 98 2.01 -0.93 6.66
C ALA A 98 2.61 0.44 6.99
N ASP A 99 3.47 0.49 8.02
CA ASP A 99 4.14 1.71 8.45
C ASP A 99 5.02 2.32 7.34
N LYS A 100 5.71 1.47 6.58
CA LYS A 100 6.55 1.91 5.45
C LYS A 100 5.73 2.48 4.30
N ILE A 101 4.62 1.83 3.95
CA ILE A 101 3.71 2.32 2.91
C ILE A 101 3.12 3.67 3.33
N GLU A 102 2.60 3.79 4.55
CA GLU A 102 2.06 5.04 5.09
C GLU A 102 3.10 6.15 5.03
N SER A 103 4.30 5.92 5.58
CA SER A 103 5.39 6.90 5.54
C SER A 103 5.79 7.31 4.13
N CYS A 104 5.88 6.35 3.19
CA CYS A 104 6.28 6.62 1.81
C CYS A 104 5.27 7.51 1.06
N PHE A 105 3.98 7.26 1.25
CA PHE A 105 2.94 8.04 0.58
C PHE A 105 2.63 9.36 1.28
N GLU A 106 2.87 9.47 2.58
CA GLU A 106 2.96 10.78 3.25
C GLU A 106 4.10 11.62 2.68
N ILE A 107 5.28 11.04 2.48
CA ILE A 107 6.38 11.74 1.78
C ILE A 107 5.94 12.14 0.37
N THR A 108 5.24 11.27 -0.35
CA THR A 108 4.74 11.57 -1.71
C THR A 108 3.79 12.78 -1.73
N LYS A 109 2.82 12.83 -0.80
CA LYS A 109 1.92 13.99 -0.65
C LYS A 109 2.69 15.26 -0.32
N ASN A 110 3.59 15.19 0.66
CA ASN A 110 4.41 16.32 1.08
C ASN A 110 5.31 16.87 -0.04
N GLU A 111 5.86 15.99 -0.90
CA GLU A 111 6.63 16.41 -2.07
C GLU A 111 5.74 17.07 -3.12
N SER A 112 4.52 16.54 -3.35
CA SER A 112 3.54 17.18 -4.21
C SER A 112 3.16 18.57 -3.71
N GLU A 113 2.97 18.72 -2.40
CA GLU A 113 2.67 20.00 -1.75
C GLU A 113 3.88 20.96 -1.80
N SER A 114 5.10 20.43 -1.67
CA SER A 114 6.33 21.23 -1.80
C SER A 114 6.43 21.90 -3.16
N TYR A 115 5.97 21.25 -4.23
CA TYR A 115 5.89 21.89 -5.54
C TYR A 115 4.94 23.08 -5.55
N LEU A 116 3.77 22.95 -4.89
CA LEU A 116 2.80 24.04 -4.78
C LEU A 116 3.39 25.22 -4.01
N ARG A 117 4.06 24.98 -2.86
CA ARG A 117 4.69 26.04 -2.08
C ARG A 117 5.81 26.74 -2.86
N LYS A 118 6.67 25.99 -3.56
CA LYS A 118 7.71 26.56 -4.43
C LYS A 118 7.12 27.48 -5.50
N TRP A 119 5.92 27.16 -5.99
CA TRP A 119 5.20 28.02 -6.93
C TRP A 119 4.73 29.33 -6.32
N GLU A 120 4.15 29.28 -5.12
CA GLU A 120 3.71 30.48 -4.40
C GLU A 120 4.89 31.42 -4.10
N GLU A 121 6.05 30.85 -3.78
CA GLU A 121 7.32 31.59 -3.63
C GLU A 121 7.75 32.26 -4.93
N ILE A 122 7.71 31.52 -6.05
CA ILE A 122 8.05 32.06 -7.38
C ILE A 122 7.11 33.20 -7.78
N ARG A 123 5.80 33.05 -7.54
CA ARG A 123 4.80 34.10 -7.78
C ARG A 123 5.10 35.36 -6.97
N SER A 124 5.42 35.20 -5.69
CA SER A 124 5.64 36.31 -4.75
C SER A 124 6.97 37.04 -4.96
N SER A 125 7.99 36.35 -5.47
CA SER A 125 9.35 36.87 -5.63
C SER A 125 9.60 37.64 -6.94
N GLN A 126 8.60 37.77 -7.82
CA GLN A 126 8.77 38.38 -9.15
C GLN A 126 8.02 39.73 -9.28
N PRO A 127 8.61 40.86 -8.83
CA PRO A 127 7.96 42.17 -8.81
C PRO A 127 7.72 42.80 -10.18
N SER A 128 8.43 42.39 -11.24
CA SER A 128 8.40 43.01 -12.58
C SER A 128 7.55 42.30 -13.63
N ILE A 129 6.79 41.27 -13.26
CA ILE A 129 5.89 40.55 -14.18
C ILE A 129 4.65 41.42 -14.50
N SER A 130 4.30 41.51 -15.78
CA SER A 130 3.08 42.21 -16.25
C SER A 130 1.80 41.62 -15.63
N ALA A 131 0.75 42.43 -15.51
CA ALA A 131 -0.54 41.97 -14.96
C ALA A 131 -1.13 40.77 -15.72
N GLU A 132 -0.97 40.73 -17.04
CA GLU A 132 -1.42 39.63 -17.90
C GLU A 132 -0.72 38.31 -17.56
N VAL A 133 0.61 38.34 -17.37
CA VAL A 133 1.38 37.14 -17.04
C VAL A 133 1.12 36.70 -15.59
N LYS A 134 0.85 37.63 -14.67
CA LYS A 134 0.40 37.29 -13.31
C LYS A 134 -0.92 36.52 -13.33
N ALA A 135 -1.91 36.96 -14.11
CA ALA A 135 -3.18 36.24 -14.24
C ALA A 135 -2.98 34.79 -14.76
N LEU A 136 -2.13 34.59 -15.77
CA LEU A 136 -1.83 33.25 -16.29
C LEU A 136 -1.12 32.34 -15.28
N ILE A 137 -0.25 32.92 -14.44
CA ILE A 137 0.39 32.20 -13.33
C ILE A 137 -0.65 31.80 -12.28
N ASP A 138 -1.59 32.68 -11.99
CA ASP A 138 -2.65 32.45 -11.01
C ASP A 138 -3.59 31.31 -11.46
N GLU A 139 -4.00 31.30 -12.73
CA GLU A 139 -4.77 30.19 -13.33
C GLU A 139 -4.02 28.86 -13.24
N TYR A 140 -2.71 28.87 -13.55
CA TYR A 140 -1.89 27.66 -13.47
C TYR A 140 -1.75 27.16 -12.02
N LEU A 141 -1.66 28.08 -11.04
CA LEU A 141 -1.61 27.74 -9.63
C LEU A 141 -2.93 27.07 -9.18
N ILE A 142 -4.08 27.58 -9.61
CA ILE A 142 -5.40 27.00 -9.29
C ILE A 142 -5.51 25.56 -9.81
N GLU A 143 -5.08 25.32 -11.06
CA GLU A 143 -5.06 23.95 -11.61
C GLU A 143 -4.14 23.02 -10.83
N MET A 144 -2.97 23.52 -10.43
CA MET A 144 -2.03 22.73 -9.65
C MET A 144 -2.53 22.44 -8.23
N GLN A 145 -3.21 23.39 -7.58
CA GLN A 145 -3.87 23.19 -6.30
C GLN A 145 -4.94 22.12 -6.41
N SER A 146 -5.81 22.22 -7.42
CA SER A 146 -6.86 21.24 -7.70
C SER A 146 -6.27 19.85 -7.94
N PHE A 147 -5.19 19.77 -8.72
CA PHE A 147 -4.44 18.54 -8.95
C PHE A 147 -3.92 17.93 -7.65
N HIS A 148 -3.25 18.73 -6.81
CA HIS A 148 -2.69 18.26 -5.54
C HIS A 148 -3.78 17.74 -4.59
N THR A 149 -4.90 18.47 -4.46
CA THR A 149 -6.02 18.03 -3.63
C THR A 149 -6.56 16.68 -4.10
N ILE A 150 -6.82 16.51 -5.40
CA ILE A 150 -7.32 15.24 -5.94
C ILE A 150 -6.28 14.13 -5.78
N PHE A 151 -5.00 14.41 -6.01
CA PHE A 151 -3.94 13.41 -5.84
C PHE A 151 -3.83 12.93 -4.39
N SER A 152 -3.89 13.84 -3.42
CA SER A 152 -3.83 13.53 -1.99
C SER A 152 -5.06 12.73 -1.55
N GLU A 153 -6.27 13.09 -1.98
CA GLU A 153 -7.49 12.33 -1.69
C GLU A 153 -7.40 10.88 -2.20
N ILE A 154 -6.92 10.69 -3.43
CA ILE A 154 -6.72 9.34 -4.01
C ILE A 154 -5.65 8.57 -3.23
N ILE A 155 -4.61 9.27 -2.73
CA ILE A 155 -3.60 8.67 -1.86
C ILE A 155 -4.22 8.19 -0.55
N ASP A 156 -5.05 9.02 0.10
CA ASP A 156 -5.66 8.70 1.38
C ASP A 156 -6.62 7.50 1.26
N ASP A 157 -7.46 7.46 0.22
CA ASP A 157 -8.38 6.35 -0.06
C ASP A 157 -7.63 5.01 -0.21
N PHE A 158 -6.49 5.01 -0.93
CA PHE A 158 -5.72 3.76 -1.08
C PHE A 158 -4.99 3.41 0.22
N LEU A 159 -4.44 4.40 0.96
CA LEU A 159 -3.74 4.16 2.22
C LEU A 159 -4.66 3.51 3.24
N GLU A 160 -5.89 3.99 3.36
CA GLU A 160 -6.89 3.41 4.23
C GLU A 160 -7.12 1.93 3.91
N TYR A 161 -7.30 1.60 2.62
CA TYR A 161 -7.48 0.21 2.18
C TYR A 161 -6.27 -0.67 2.48
N ILE A 162 -5.06 -0.26 2.12
CA ILE A 162 -3.84 -1.05 2.33
C ILE A 162 -3.58 -1.26 3.82
N ALA A 163 -3.73 -0.20 4.62
CA ALA A 163 -3.55 -0.28 6.06
C ALA A 163 -4.58 -1.22 6.68
N HIS A 164 -5.84 -1.15 6.25
CA HIS A 164 -6.88 -2.09 6.69
C HIS A 164 -6.50 -3.55 6.39
N GLU A 165 -6.07 -3.85 5.15
CA GLU A 165 -5.74 -5.22 4.78
C GLU A 165 -4.51 -5.76 5.52
N LEU A 166 -3.45 -4.96 5.66
CA LEU A 166 -2.25 -5.38 6.37
C LEU A 166 -2.49 -5.53 7.88
N ARG A 167 -3.28 -4.65 8.51
CA ARG A 167 -3.71 -4.80 9.91
C ARG A 167 -4.54 -6.07 10.09
N SER A 168 -5.47 -6.34 9.18
CA SER A 168 -6.28 -7.56 9.23
C SER A 168 -5.42 -8.84 9.08
N VAL A 169 -4.38 -8.83 8.22
CA VAL A 169 -3.40 -9.93 8.15
C VAL A 169 -2.65 -10.10 9.46
N ARG A 170 -2.12 -9.00 10.01
CA ARG A 170 -1.41 -8.98 11.28
C ARG A 170 -2.27 -9.59 12.39
N ASP A 171 -3.49 -9.10 12.56
CA ASP A 171 -4.36 -9.47 13.68
C ASP A 171 -4.72 -10.96 13.63
N ILE A 172 -5.05 -11.51 12.45
CA ILE A 172 -5.30 -12.94 12.27
C ILE A 172 -4.06 -13.78 12.54
N PHE A 173 -2.87 -13.31 12.13
CA PHE A 173 -1.63 -14.05 12.36
C PHE A 173 -1.24 -14.07 13.84
N ILE A 174 -1.43 -12.96 14.56
CA ILE A 174 -1.24 -12.89 16.01
C ILE A 174 -2.24 -13.82 16.71
N GLU A 175 -3.53 -13.70 16.38
CA GLU A 175 -4.57 -14.55 16.98
C GLU A 175 -4.25 -16.04 16.78
N TYR A 176 -3.81 -16.43 15.59
CA TYR A 176 -3.41 -17.81 15.34
C TYR A 176 -2.15 -18.21 16.11
N ALA A 177 -1.12 -17.37 16.16
CA ALA A 177 0.10 -17.64 16.92
C ALA A 177 -0.17 -17.81 18.43
N ASP A 178 -1.07 -16.99 18.99
CA ASP A 178 -1.50 -17.10 20.39
C ASP A 178 -2.23 -18.43 20.64
N ILE A 179 -3.13 -18.81 19.74
CA ILE A 179 -3.84 -20.09 19.81
C ILE A 179 -2.86 -21.27 19.75
N LEU A 180 -1.87 -21.23 18.87
CA LEU A 180 -0.84 -22.28 18.76
C LEU A 180 -0.04 -22.38 20.05
N THR A 181 0.34 -21.23 20.62
CA THR A 181 1.12 -21.14 21.85
C THR A 181 0.35 -21.67 23.06
N ASP A 182 -0.93 -21.32 23.20
CA ASP A 182 -1.80 -21.83 24.27
C ASP A 182 -2.08 -23.33 24.11
N SER A 183 -2.35 -23.79 22.88
CA SER A 183 -2.56 -25.21 22.59
C SER A 183 -1.31 -26.02 22.94
N TYR A 184 -0.12 -25.52 22.59
CA TYR A 184 1.15 -26.14 22.91
C TYR A 184 1.38 -26.32 24.41
N ARG A 185 1.03 -25.33 25.24
CA ARG A 185 1.17 -25.43 26.71
C ARG A 185 0.39 -26.60 27.32
N ARG A 186 -0.63 -27.08 26.62
CA ARG A 186 -1.59 -28.09 27.08
C ARG A 186 -1.42 -29.43 26.36
N PHE A 187 -0.40 -29.55 25.51
CA PHE A 187 -0.18 -30.67 24.62
C PHE A 187 0.66 -31.78 25.27
N LYS A 188 0.20 -33.03 25.14
CA LYS A 188 0.92 -34.22 25.60
C LYS A 188 1.94 -34.67 24.56
N ALA A 189 3.22 -34.51 24.89
CA ALA A 189 4.34 -34.83 24.00
C ALA A 189 4.58 -36.35 23.83
N THR A 190 3.66 -37.04 23.16
CA THR A 190 3.84 -38.45 22.74
C THR A 190 3.92 -38.55 21.21
N ASN A 191 4.65 -39.55 20.69
CA ASN A 191 4.83 -39.75 19.24
C ASN A 191 3.49 -39.77 18.46
N LEU A 192 2.49 -40.47 19.00
CA LEU A 192 1.15 -40.53 18.39
C LEU A 192 0.46 -39.16 18.36
N CYS A 193 0.58 -38.39 19.44
CA CYS A 193 0.00 -37.06 19.54
C CYS A 193 0.67 -36.05 18.61
N TYR A 194 1.99 -36.16 18.40
CA TYR A 194 2.69 -35.31 17.42
C TYR A 194 2.16 -35.53 16.01
N ASN A 195 1.94 -36.79 15.60
CA ASN A 195 1.42 -37.08 14.26
C ASN A 195 0.03 -36.45 14.08
N PHE A 196 -0.91 -36.71 15.00
CA PHE A 196 -2.26 -36.15 14.89
C PHE A 196 -2.28 -34.63 14.90
N TYR A 197 -1.43 -34.00 15.72
CA TYR A 197 -1.42 -32.54 15.83
C TYR A 197 -0.74 -31.88 14.64
N MET A 198 0.35 -32.45 14.13
CA MET A 198 1.05 -31.92 12.95
C MET A 198 0.18 -31.97 11.70
N ASP A 199 -0.54 -33.07 11.46
CA ASP A 199 -1.48 -33.18 10.34
C ASP A 199 -2.60 -32.14 10.45
N PHE A 200 -3.17 -31.97 11.66
CA PHE A 200 -4.17 -30.96 11.95
C PHE A 200 -3.65 -29.54 11.68
N LEU A 201 -2.46 -29.21 12.19
CA LEU A 201 -1.84 -27.90 12.02
C LEU A 201 -1.45 -27.62 10.58
N GLN A 202 -1.00 -28.62 9.81
CA GLN A 202 -0.71 -28.44 8.39
C GLN A 202 -1.96 -27.98 7.63
N GLN A 203 -3.06 -28.70 7.83
CA GLN A 203 -4.32 -28.40 7.17
C GLN A 203 -4.84 -27.02 7.57
N TRP A 204 -4.92 -26.73 8.87
CA TRP A 204 -5.49 -25.48 9.36
C TRP A 204 -4.62 -24.26 9.12
N SER A 205 -3.29 -24.40 9.23
CA SER A 205 -2.39 -23.31 8.87
C SER A 205 -2.51 -22.93 7.40
N ALA A 206 -2.67 -23.92 6.51
CA ALA A 206 -2.90 -23.66 5.10
C ALA A 206 -4.26 -22.98 4.84
N ILE A 207 -5.32 -23.36 5.56
CA ILE A 207 -6.65 -22.75 5.45
C ILE A 207 -6.62 -21.30 5.93
N ILE A 208 -6.12 -21.04 7.13
CA ILE A 208 -6.05 -19.70 7.75
C ILE A 208 -5.19 -18.78 6.90
N PHE A 209 -4.01 -19.27 6.48
CA PHE A 209 -3.13 -18.53 5.60
C PHE A 209 -3.82 -18.17 4.28
N LYS A 210 -4.43 -19.14 3.59
CA LYS A 210 -5.13 -18.87 2.31
C LYS A 210 -6.30 -17.92 2.49
N CYS A 211 -7.08 -18.06 3.56
CA CYS A 211 -8.24 -17.21 3.82
C CYS A 211 -7.87 -15.72 3.76
N LYS A 212 -6.72 -15.34 4.33
CA LYS A 212 -6.31 -13.94 4.41
C LYS A 212 -5.35 -13.50 3.29
N THR A 213 -4.55 -14.41 2.76
CA THR A 213 -3.52 -14.07 1.75
C THR A 213 -3.97 -14.25 0.29
N ALA A 214 -4.96 -15.10 0.01
CA ALA A 214 -5.24 -15.54 -1.37
C ALA A 214 -5.85 -14.43 -2.25
N THR A 215 -6.74 -13.60 -1.71
CA THR A 215 -7.44 -12.56 -2.48
C THR A 215 -7.09 -11.16 -2.01
N ASP A 216 -7.22 -10.91 -0.72
CA ASP A 216 -7.24 -9.53 -0.21
C ASP A 216 -5.83 -8.94 -0.16
N LEU A 217 -4.86 -9.70 0.35
CA LEU A 217 -3.45 -9.30 0.38
C LEU A 217 -2.84 -9.18 -1.04
N ASN A 218 -3.19 -10.10 -1.95
CA ASN A 218 -2.76 -9.98 -3.35
C ASN A 218 -3.33 -8.72 -4.01
N THR A 219 -4.60 -8.42 -3.76
CA THR A 219 -5.22 -7.18 -4.24
C THR A 219 -4.54 -5.95 -3.64
N ALA A 220 -4.17 -6.00 -2.35
CA ALA A 220 -3.39 -4.94 -1.71
C ALA A 220 -2.02 -4.74 -2.36
N TYR A 221 -1.31 -5.81 -2.71
CA TYR A 221 -0.05 -5.68 -3.45
C TYR A 221 -0.22 -5.08 -4.84
N ASP A 222 -1.25 -5.49 -5.58
CA ASP A 222 -1.54 -4.93 -6.90
C ASP A 222 -1.88 -3.44 -6.82
N VAL A 223 -2.73 -3.06 -5.85
CA VAL A 223 -3.10 -1.67 -5.56
C VAL A 223 -1.84 -0.87 -5.23
N TYR A 224 -0.98 -1.33 -4.32
CA TYR A 224 0.28 -0.66 -4.00
C TYR A 224 1.14 -0.45 -5.25
N THR A 225 1.37 -1.49 -6.06
CA THR A 225 2.27 -1.39 -7.22
C THR A 225 1.77 -0.40 -8.27
N ILE A 226 0.44 -0.33 -8.49
CA ILE A 226 -0.15 0.63 -9.42
C ILE A 226 -0.13 2.04 -8.85
N SER A 227 -0.39 2.22 -7.54
CA SER A 227 -0.24 3.50 -6.83
C SER A 227 1.20 4.01 -6.91
N GLU A 228 2.18 3.15 -6.66
CA GLU A 228 3.60 3.48 -6.70
C GLU A 228 4.02 3.93 -8.10
N THR A 229 3.66 3.14 -9.11
CA THR A 229 4.00 3.41 -10.51
C THR A 229 3.37 4.72 -10.99
N THR A 230 2.10 4.92 -10.64
CA THR A 230 1.36 6.15 -10.99
C THR A 230 1.95 7.36 -10.29
N SER A 231 2.24 7.25 -8.99
CA SER A 231 2.86 8.32 -8.20
C SER A 231 4.23 8.69 -8.75
N ARG A 232 5.08 7.72 -9.09
CA ARG A 232 6.38 7.99 -9.73
C ARG A 232 6.22 8.73 -11.06
N HIS A 233 5.22 8.37 -11.86
CA HIS A 233 4.94 9.07 -13.10
C HIS A 233 4.48 10.51 -12.84
N VAL A 234 3.48 10.70 -11.99
CA VAL A 234 2.94 12.01 -11.59
C VAL A 234 4.05 12.91 -11.06
N MET A 235 4.85 12.44 -10.11
CA MET A 235 5.91 13.23 -9.48
C MET A 235 6.97 13.68 -10.50
N LYS A 236 7.41 12.78 -11.40
CA LYS A 236 8.32 13.15 -12.49
C LYS A 236 7.72 14.20 -13.43
N GLN A 237 6.43 14.07 -13.73
CA GLN A 237 5.72 14.99 -14.60
C GLN A 237 5.50 16.37 -13.98
N LEU A 238 5.25 16.42 -12.66
CA LEU A 238 5.22 17.66 -11.89
C LEU A 238 6.61 18.30 -11.85
N GLU A 239 7.66 17.54 -11.53
CA GLU A 239 9.04 18.04 -11.55
C GLU A 239 9.41 18.69 -12.88
N PHE A 240 9.10 18.01 -13.99
CA PHE A 240 9.36 18.54 -15.32
C PHE A 240 8.61 19.84 -15.61
N ARG A 241 7.34 19.94 -15.19
CA ARG A 241 6.53 21.15 -15.34
C ARG A 241 7.07 22.31 -14.50
N MET A 242 7.48 22.04 -13.26
CA MET A 242 8.16 23.02 -12.40
C MET A 242 9.40 23.59 -13.07
N GLN A 243 10.27 22.73 -13.59
CA GLN A 243 11.50 23.14 -14.25
C GLN A 243 11.22 23.98 -15.50
N ARG A 244 10.25 23.56 -16.31
CA ARG A 244 9.85 24.31 -17.51
C ARG A 244 9.30 25.68 -17.17
N LEU A 245 8.49 25.78 -16.12
CA LEU A 245 8.07 27.07 -15.63
C LEU A 245 9.24 27.92 -15.19
N TYR A 246 10.07 27.40 -14.29
CA TYR A 246 11.17 28.17 -13.75
C TYR A 246 12.03 28.77 -14.87
N ASN A 247 12.35 27.95 -15.88
CA ASN A 247 13.08 28.39 -17.07
C ASN A 247 12.32 29.43 -17.91
N CYS A 248 11.01 29.27 -18.04
CA CYS A 248 10.13 30.23 -18.69
C CYS A 248 10.21 31.61 -17.99
N LEU A 249 10.04 31.66 -16.67
CA LEU A 249 10.07 32.90 -15.90
C LEU A 249 11.46 33.55 -15.88
N ALA A 250 12.52 32.73 -15.78
CA ALA A 250 13.90 33.22 -15.84
C ALA A 250 14.23 33.89 -17.19
N SER A 251 13.67 33.40 -18.30
CA SER A 251 13.96 33.90 -19.65
C SER A 251 13.29 35.24 -19.99
N ARG A 252 12.25 35.66 -19.25
CA ARG A 252 11.44 36.86 -19.50
C ARG A 252 10.77 36.96 -20.89
N ASP A 253 10.88 35.93 -21.74
CA ASP A 253 10.18 35.82 -23.03
C ASP A 253 8.99 34.86 -22.91
N TYR A 254 7.85 35.43 -22.51
CA TYR A 254 6.62 34.68 -22.24
C TYR A 254 5.85 34.27 -23.50
N ARG A 255 6.16 34.84 -24.67
CA ARG A 255 5.36 34.63 -25.89
C ARG A 255 5.75 33.39 -26.67
N ILE A 256 7.03 33.00 -26.64
CA ILE A 256 7.56 31.86 -27.41
C ILE A 256 7.82 30.64 -26.51
N ARG A 257 8.34 30.84 -25.29
CA ARG A 257 8.84 29.75 -24.43
C ARG A 257 7.86 29.26 -23.36
N CYS A 258 6.74 29.96 -23.15
CA CYS A 258 5.82 29.73 -22.04
C CYS A 258 4.40 29.32 -22.48
N GLN A 259 4.27 28.54 -23.56
CA GLN A 259 2.95 28.18 -24.10
C GLN A 259 2.04 27.43 -23.12
N PHE A 260 2.60 26.70 -22.15
CA PHE A 260 1.85 25.94 -21.14
C PHE A 260 1.11 26.85 -20.14
N LEU A 261 1.57 28.09 -19.91
CA LEU A 261 0.85 29.07 -19.08
C LEU A 261 -0.45 29.56 -19.72
N ARG A 262 -0.60 29.43 -21.05
CA ARG A 262 -1.79 29.90 -21.77
C ARG A 262 -2.97 28.92 -21.70
N ASN A 263 -2.70 27.67 -21.34
CA ASN A 263 -3.75 26.66 -21.21
C ASN A 263 -3.31 25.63 -20.15
N PRO A 264 -3.46 25.99 -18.87
CA PRO A 264 -3.15 25.11 -17.75
C PRO A 264 -3.92 23.79 -17.79
N GLU A 265 -5.22 23.83 -18.09
CA GLU A 265 -6.10 22.66 -18.20
C GLU A 265 -5.51 21.62 -19.17
N ARG A 266 -5.08 22.04 -20.37
CA ARG A 266 -4.48 21.16 -21.35
C ARG A 266 -3.15 20.58 -20.86
N ASP A 267 -2.36 21.35 -20.13
CA ASP A 267 -1.07 20.86 -19.60
C ASP A 267 -1.26 19.82 -18.49
N PHE A 268 -2.24 20.02 -17.61
CA PHE A 268 -2.59 19.08 -16.55
C PHE A 268 -3.50 17.92 -16.98
N SER A 269 -4.20 18.03 -18.12
CA SER A 269 -5.17 17.04 -18.61
C SER A 269 -4.65 15.59 -18.56
N LYS A 270 -3.40 15.36 -19.00
CA LYS A 270 -2.78 14.03 -18.98
C LYS A 270 -2.53 13.51 -17.57
N LEU A 271 -2.27 14.40 -16.61
CA LEU A 271 -2.08 14.02 -15.21
C LEU A 271 -3.41 13.70 -14.55
N PHE A 272 -4.45 14.51 -14.79
CA PHE A 272 -5.80 14.20 -14.35
C PHE A 272 -6.32 12.88 -14.92
N LEU A 273 -6.08 12.61 -16.20
CA LEU A 273 -6.41 11.30 -16.80
C LEU A 273 -5.69 10.15 -16.09
N LYS A 274 -4.43 10.35 -15.70
CA LYS A 274 -3.68 9.32 -14.97
C LYS A 274 -4.21 9.08 -13.55
N LEU A 275 -4.66 10.15 -12.87
CA LEU A 275 -5.32 10.03 -11.58
C LEU A 275 -6.70 9.38 -11.70
N ASP A 276 -7.45 9.71 -12.75
CA ASP A 276 -8.73 9.07 -13.03
C ASP A 276 -8.52 7.57 -13.27
N GLU A 277 -7.60 7.17 -14.15
CA GLU A 277 -7.23 5.75 -14.36
C GLU A 277 -6.92 5.01 -13.04
N LEU A 278 -6.17 5.65 -12.14
CA LEU A 278 -5.85 5.11 -10.82
C LEU A 278 -7.10 4.93 -9.96
N GLN A 279 -7.96 5.94 -9.90
CA GLN A 279 -9.22 5.88 -9.16
C GLN A 279 -10.15 4.80 -9.72
N GLN A 280 -10.26 4.70 -11.05
CA GLN A 280 -11.05 3.66 -11.71
C GLN A 280 -10.53 2.26 -11.36
N TYR A 281 -9.21 2.10 -11.32
CA TYR A 281 -8.57 0.85 -10.93
C TYR A 281 -8.95 0.46 -9.49
N PHE A 282 -8.88 1.41 -8.54
CA PHE A 282 -9.30 1.19 -7.16
C PHE A 282 -10.78 0.84 -7.06
N ASP A 283 -11.66 1.57 -7.74
CA ASP A 283 -13.09 1.28 -7.76
C ASP A 283 -13.39 -0.14 -8.27
N ILE A 284 -12.67 -0.61 -9.29
CA ILE A 284 -12.85 -1.96 -9.83
C ILE A 284 -12.34 -3.01 -8.85
N LYS A 285 -11.11 -2.84 -8.33
CA LYS A 285 -10.42 -3.85 -7.53
C LYS A 285 -10.90 -3.93 -6.09
N ILE A 286 -11.09 -2.78 -5.43
CA ILE A 286 -11.47 -2.70 -4.02
C ILE A 286 -12.97 -2.91 -3.86
N LYS A 287 -13.81 -2.27 -4.70
CA LYS A 287 -15.28 -2.35 -4.56
C LYS A 287 -15.89 -3.55 -5.30
N ARG A 288 -15.08 -4.51 -5.78
CA ARG A 288 -15.48 -5.72 -6.53
C ARG A 288 -16.52 -5.43 -7.63
N GLY A 289 -16.32 -4.36 -8.40
CA GLY A 289 -17.22 -3.98 -9.49
C GLY A 289 -18.59 -3.40 -9.07
N ARG A 290 -18.80 -3.06 -7.78
CA ARG A 290 -19.93 -2.18 -7.39
C ARG A 290 -19.54 -0.74 -7.70
N VAL A 291 -19.71 -0.39 -8.97
CA VAL A 291 -19.51 0.95 -9.52
C VAL A 291 -20.34 1.95 -8.70
N ASN A 292 -19.65 2.78 -7.90
CA ASN A 292 -20.31 3.90 -7.25
C ASN A 292 -20.58 4.95 -8.32
N SER A 293 -21.86 5.26 -8.53
CA SER A 293 -22.40 6.22 -9.50
C SER A 293 -22.00 7.70 -9.23
N ASN A 294 -20.92 7.93 -8.48
CA ASN A 294 -20.38 9.27 -8.20
C ASN A 294 -19.66 9.90 -9.41
N ARG A 295 -19.55 9.15 -10.53
CA ARG A 295 -18.88 9.57 -11.78
C ARG A 295 -19.46 10.79 -12.48
N LYS A 296 -20.57 11.38 -11.99
CA LYS A 296 -21.16 12.60 -12.58
C LYS A 296 -20.88 13.89 -11.82
N ARG A 297 -20.05 13.88 -10.76
CA ARG A 297 -19.75 15.10 -9.95
C ARG A 297 -18.41 15.77 -10.23
N ARG A 298 -17.53 15.20 -11.06
CA ARG A 298 -16.22 15.82 -11.38
C ARG A 298 -16.11 16.39 -12.79
N SER A 299 -17.14 16.24 -13.63
CA SER A 299 -17.27 17.00 -14.87
C SER A 299 -17.90 18.39 -14.67
N ASP A 300 -18.41 18.68 -13.47
CA ASP A 300 -19.15 19.92 -13.18
C ASP A 300 -18.28 20.99 -12.50
N PHE A 301 -16.95 20.83 -12.46
CA PHE A 301 -16.06 21.91 -12.02
C PHE A 301 -15.70 22.91 -13.13
N SER A 302 -16.15 22.69 -14.38
CA SER A 302 -15.94 23.63 -15.49
C SER A 302 -17.22 24.22 -16.10
N GLU A 303 -18.41 23.97 -15.55
CA GLU A 303 -19.64 24.64 -16.02
C GLU A 303 -20.49 25.19 -14.86
N ASP A 304 -20.38 26.51 -14.72
CA ASP A 304 -21.39 27.48 -14.29
C ASP A 304 -21.64 27.76 -12.79
N HIS A 305 -21.06 28.90 -12.38
CA HIS A 305 -21.81 29.94 -11.67
C HIS A 305 -23.17 30.19 -12.35
N LYS A 306 -24.24 29.48 -11.95
CA LYS A 306 -25.59 30.01 -11.65
C LYS A 306 -26.65 28.90 -11.57
N SER A 307 -27.21 28.75 -10.37
CA SER A 307 -28.62 28.43 -10.03
C SER A 307 -29.38 27.37 -10.86
N MET A 308 -29.84 26.29 -10.23
CA MET A 308 -31.25 26.10 -9.84
C MET A 308 -31.42 24.79 -9.04
N GLU A 309 -32.34 24.81 -8.07
CA GLU A 309 -32.69 23.71 -7.16
C GLU A 309 -33.02 22.38 -7.85
N LEU A 310 -32.56 21.26 -7.28
CA LEU A 310 -33.39 20.06 -7.18
C LEU A 310 -33.13 19.34 -5.85
N LYS A 311 -34.07 19.52 -4.92
CA LYS A 311 -34.17 18.79 -3.66
C LYS A 311 -34.41 17.31 -3.94
N LEU A 312 -33.47 16.44 -3.57
CA LEU A 312 -33.78 15.04 -3.26
C LEU A 312 -33.10 14.67 -1.93
N LYS A 313 -33.91 14.63 -0.87
CA LYS A 313 -33.58 14.05 0.44
C LYS A 313 -33.66 12.54 0.32
N ILE A 314 -32.58 11.77 0.48
CA ILE A 314 -32.57 10.43 1.12
C ILE A 314 -31.11 10.09 1.58
N PRO A 315 -30.86 9.11 2.46
CA PRO A 315 -30.36 9.31 3.82
C PRO A 315 -28.86 8.99 3.98
N LEU A 316 -28.23 9.63 4.98
CA LEU A 316 -27.07 9.02 5.64
C LEU A 316 -27.56 7.76 6.35
N ASN A 317 -27.11 6.59 5.89
CA ASN A 317 -26.84 5.44 6.76
C ASN A 317 -26.03 4.42 5.95
N ARG A 318 -24.73 4.35 6.24
CA ARG A 318 -23.96 3.11 6.07
C ARG A 318 -23.58 2.64 7.47
N ASP A 319 -24.56 2.02 8.12
CA ASP A 319 -24.25 1.08 9.19
C ASP A 319 -23.54 -0.11 8.54
N TYR A 320 -22.28 -0.28 8.92
CA TYR A 320 -21.48 -1.47 8.62
C TYR A 320 -21.89 -2.58 9.59
N THR A 321 -23.13 -3.05 9.48
CA THR A 321 -23.61 -4.22 10.23
C THR A 321 -24.32 -5.17 9.26
N SER A 322 -23.52 -5.88 8.45
CA SER A 322 -24.02 -7.11 7.86
C SER A 322 -24.06 -8.18 8.96
N THR A 323 -25.23 -8.31 9.57
CA THR A 323 -25.68 -9.49 10.28
C THR A 323 -25.79 -10.66 9.29
N ALA A 324 -24.72 -11.43 9.17
CA ALA A 324 -24.75 -12.81 8.67
C ALA A 324 -23.71 -13.59 9.50
N GLY A 325 -24.20 -14.35 10.47
CA GLY A 325 -23.38 -15.02 11.47
C GLY A 325 -22.44 -16.08 10.88
N ASN A 326 -21.23 -16.12 11.43
CA ASN A 326 -20.27 -17.24 11.42
C ASN A 326 -19.58 -17.72 10.14
N GLU A 327 -19.87 -17.24 8.93
CA GLU A 327 -19.21 -17.79 7.72
C GLU A 327 -17.97 -17.02 7.22
N ASN A 328 -17.59 -15.89 7.84
CA ASN A 328 -16.54 -15.00 7.31
C ASN A 328 -15.30 -14.80 8.22
N LYS A 329 -15.12 -15.59 9.29
CA LYS A 329 -13.90 -15.50 10.11
C LYS A 329 -12.85 -16.51 9.64
N CYS A 330 -11.64 -16.04 9.33
CA CYS A 330 -10.53 -16.93 8.92
C CYS A 330 -10.15 -17.94 10.01
N ILE A 331 -10.31 -17.56 11.29
CA ILE A 331 -10.23 -18.44 12.44
C ILE A 331 -11.65 -18.65 12.96
N PRO A 332 -12.20 -19.88 12.89
CA PRO A 332 -13.55 -20.12 13.35
C PRO A 332 -13.70 -19.97 14.87
N ILE A 333 -14.92 -19.68 15.34
CA ILE A 333 -15.22 -19.63 16.78
C ILE A 333 -14.94 -21.00 17.42
N ASP A 334 -14.35 -20.99 18.61
CA ASP A 334 -13.93 -22.17 19.39
C ASP A 334 -12.88 -23.05 18.70
N PHE A 335 -12.18 -22.50 17.71
CA PHE A 335 -10.95 -23.09 17.21
C PHE A 335 -9.86 -23.06 18.31
N PRO A 336 -9.05 -24.12 18.46
CA PRO A 336 -9.02 -25.34 17.65
C PRO A 336 -9.94 -26.45 18.17
N TYR A 337 -10.44 -26.35 19.40
CA TYR A 337 -11.11 -27.44 20.11
C TYR A 337 -12.26 -28.08 19.34
N LYS A 338 -13.19 -27.28 18.79
CA LYS A 338 -14.34 -27.83 18.05
C LYS A 338 -13.94 -28.57 16.77
N TYR A 339 -12.76 -28.27 16.23
CA TYR A 339 -12.27 -28.77 14.95
C TYR A 339 -11.28 -29.93 15.10
N MET A 340 -10.79 -30.19 16.32
CA MET A 340 -9.95 -31.36 16.60
C MET A 340 -10.77 -32.66 16.55
N SER A 341 -10.19 -33.71 15.97
CA SER A 341 -10.77 -35.06 16.04
C SER A 341 -10.78 -35.58 17.47
N THR A 342 -11.67 -36.53 17.79
CA THR A 342 -11.75 -37.15 19.13
C THR A 342 -10.41 -37.74 19.58
N ASN A 343 -9.61 -38.27 18.65
CA ASN A 343 -8.29 -38.82 18.96
C ASN A 343 -7.28 -37.71 19.26
N LEU A 344 -7.31 -36.60 18.53
CA LEU A 344 -6.46 -35.45 18.79
C LEU A 344 -6.81 -34.78 20.11
N LYS A 345 -8.10 -34.69 20.48
CA LYS A 345 -8.52 -34.11 21.77
C LYS A 345 -7.91 -34.83 22.98
N LYS A 346 -7.71 -36.16 22.89
CA LYS A 346 -7.07 -36.94 23.97
C LYS A 346 -5.60 -36.56 24.20
N CYS A 347 -4.97 -35.93 23.22
CA CYS A 347 -3.60 -35.42 23.30
C CYS A 347 -3.48 -34.09 24.03
N PHE A 348 -4.58 -33.51 24.50
CA PHE A 348 -4.57 -32.29 25.29
C PHE A 348 -5.16 -32.54 26.68
N ASP A 349 -4.73 -31.76 27.66
CA ASP A 349 -5.33 -31.78 28.99
C ASP A 349 -6.68 -31.03 28.98
N ILE A 350 -7.76 -31.80 28.86
CA ILE A 350 -9.15 -31.32 28.68
C ILE A 350 -9.64 -30.50 29.89
N LEU A 351 -9.16 -30.81 31.11
CA LEU A 351 -9.56 -30.13 32.36
C LEU A 351 -9.25 -28.62 32.39
N LEU A 352 -8.45 -28.10 31.45
CA LEU A 352 -8.09 -26.68 31.37
C LEU A 352 -8.79 -25.92 30.23
N TRP A 353 -9.63 -26.59 29.43
CA TRP A 353 -10.35 -25.99 28.30
C TRP A 353 -11.81 -25.63 28.61
N GLU A 354 -12.37 -26.15 29.69
CA GLU A 354 -13.78 -25.94 30.09
C GLU A 354 -14.00 -24.68 30.96
N ASP A 355 -12.93 -23.95 31.33
CA ASP A 355 -12.96 -22.76 32.19
C ASP A 355 -13.03 -21.41 31.44
N LYS A 356 -13.46 -21.36 30.18
CA LYS A 356 -13.65 -20.11 29.42
C LYS A 356 -15.03 -19.96 28.79
#